data_AF-A0A1H0XSB2-F1
#
_entry.id   AF-A0A1H0XSB2-F1
#
_cell.length_a   1.000
_cell.length_b   1.000
_cell.length_c   1.000
_cell.angle_alpha   90.00
_cell.angle_beta   90.00
_cell.angle_gamma   90.00
#
_symmetry.space_group_name_H-M   'P 1'
#
loop_
_entity.id
_entity.type
_entity.pdbx_description
1 polymer ?
#
loop_
_entity_poly.entity_id
_entity_poly.type
_entity_poly.pdbx_seq_one_letter_code
_entity_poly.pdbx_strand_id
1 'polypeptide(L)'
;MTRPTDDEVKHSAARQSYPEDRFDRLQQSGRVGAHRVTARPRYIWQYLIAGLLGFAVLTTIGILVVQNTGGSGKLPLTSSGTSSGSAQPSVTAELDPEATIAILNGTPTENLAAALDQIVTSEEWGKIQFSGSAATTDVDISAVFYSNPDDEAAAAGLAEKLGGVSTYTSDEYAEYDVRLVVLLGADYSGPGLEEAAQMTEGSADNATDADADADAEADGEEAPARETNPDTGLEINPETGLDIDPATGWDIDPATGFPIDPATGAPTDPAVGGSVSG
;
A
#
# COMPACT_ATOMS: atom_id res chain seq x y z
N MET A 1 45.99 -61.78 -50.20
CA MET A 1 47.32 -62.40 -50.10
C MET A 1 48.19 -61.49 -49.25
N THR A 2 48.61 -62.01 -48.08
CA THR A 2 49.70 -61.62 -47.17
C THR A 2 50.55 -60.35 -47.41
N ARG A 3 50.60 -59.53 -46.34
CA ARG A 3 51.63 -58.60 -45.79
C ARG A 3 52.95 -58.38 -46.54
N PRO A 4 53.57 -57.20 -46.32
CA PRO A 4 54.88 -57.21 -45.68
C PRO A 4 54.99 -56.24 -44.50
N THR A 5 55.58 -56.76 -43.42
CA THR A 5 56.33 -56.04 -42.39
C THR A 5 57.71 -55.70 -42.95
N ASP A 6 58.23 -54.52 -42.65
CA ASP A 6 59.66 -54.12 -42.54
C ASP A 6 59.63 -52.58 -42.42
N ASP A 7 60.42 -51.87 -41.60
CA ASP A 7 61.70 -52.21 -41.03
C ASP A 7 61.94 -51.34 -39.78
N GLU A 8 62.41 -51.98 -38.72
CA GLU A 8 62.79 -51.38 -37.45
C GLU A 8 64.20 -50.79 -37.59
N VAL A 9 64.31 -49.51 -37.95
CA VAL A 9 65.62 -48.83 -37.99
C VAL A 9 66.08 -48.55 -36.55
N LYS A 10 66.88 -49.47 -36.02
CA LYS A 10 67.70 -49.27 -34.82
C LYS A 10 68.85 -48.32 -35.13
N HIS A 11 68.66 -47.02 -34.90
CA HIS A 11 69.77 -46.12 -34.64
C HIS A 11 70.06 -46.11 -33.14
N SER A 12 70.85 -47.07 -32.68
CA SER A 12 71.58 -46.99 -31.40
C SER A 12 72.63 -45.88 -31.49
N ALA A 13 72.18 -44.63 -31.34
CA ALA A 13 73.06 -43.50 -31.14
C ALA A 13 73.55 -43.50 -29.68
N ALA A 14 74.86 -43.64 -29.53
CA ALA A 14 75.58 -43.53 -28.27
C ALA A 14 75.15 -42.26 -27.53
N ARG A 15 74.58 -42.42 -26.33
CA ARG A 15 74.25 -41.28 -25.46
C ARG A 15 75.56 -40.61 -25.06
N GLN A 16 75.80 -39.41 -25.57
CA GLN A 16 76.85 -38.53 -25.08
C GLN A 16 76.56 -38.26 -23.60
N SER A 17 77.46 -38.68 -22.72
CA SER A 17 77.34 -38.46 -21.29
C SER A 17 77.70 -37.01 -20.99
N TYR A 18 76.67 -36.20 -20.73
CA TYR A 18 76.81 -34.80 -20.34
C TYR A 18 77.26 -34.69 -18.87
N PRO A 19 78.05 -33.65 -18.51
CA PRO A 19 78.44 -33.40 -17.13
C PRO A 19 77.21 -33.01 -16.30
N GLU A 20 77.09 -33.59 -15.09
CA GLU A 20 75.94 -33.34 -14.18
C GLU A 20 75.77 -31.83 -13.88
N ASP A 21 74.62 -31.27 -14.26
CA ASP A 21 74.31 -29.88 -14.01
C ASP A 21 73.67 -29.71 -12.62
N ARG A 22 73.69 -28.49 -12.09
CA ARG A 22 73.02 -28.10 -10.84
C ARG A 22 71.53 -28.43 -10.82
N PHE A 23 70.90 -28.60 -11.98
CA PHE A 23 69.49 -28.99 -12.11
C PHE A 23 69.25 -30.49 -11.90
N ASP A 24 70.28 -31.33 -12.08
CA ASP A 24 70.18 -32.77 -11.82
C ASP A 24 70.27 -33.10 -10.32
N ARG A 25 70.84 -32.18 -9.52
CA ARG A 25 70.86 -32.23 -8.06
C ARG A 25 69.56 -31.67 -7.47
N LEU A 26 68.46 -32.38 -7.69
CA LEU A 26 67.23 -32.10 -6.96
C LEU A 26 67.43 -32.55 -5.50
N GLN A 27 67.41 -31.60 -4.57
CA GLN A 27 67.23 -31.96 -3.15
C GLN A 27 65.90 -32.68 -3.04
N GLN A 28 65.91 -33.90 -2.52
CA GLN A 28 64.72 -34.72 -2.37
C GLN A 28 63.81 -34.07 -1.33
N SER A 29 62.94 -33.17 -1.80
CA SER A 29 61.94 -32.50 -0.98
C SER A 29 61.01 -33.57 -0.41
N GLY A 30 60.94 -33.60 0.92
CA GLY A 30 60.21 -34.61 1.66
C GLY A 30 58.76 -34.74 1.22
N ARG A 31 58.29 -35.99 1.28
CA ARG A 31 56.91 -36.47 1.08
C ARG A 31 55.83 -35.37 1.01
N VAL A 32 55.55 -34.89 -0.19
CA VAL A 32 54.37 -34.04 -0.47
C VAL A 32 53.15 -34.95 -0.57
N GLY A 33 52.66 -35.38 0.59
CA GLY A 33 51.33 -35.96 0.71
C GLY A 33 50.30 -34.84 0.80
N ALA A 34 49.22 -34.92 0.03
CA ALA A 34 48.08 -34.02 0.18
C ALA A 34 47.68 -33.96 1.67
N HIS A 35 47.93 -32.82 2.31
CA HIS A 35 47.48 -32.55 3.66
C HIS A 35 45.95 -32.46 3.64
N ARG A 36 45.28 -33.62 3.70
CA ARG A 36 43.91 -33.63 4.21
C ARG A 36 44.00 -33.23 5.66
N VAL A 37 43.65 -31.98 5.94
CA VAL A 37 43.32 -31.58 7.30
C VAL A 37 42.08 -32.39 7.66
N THR A 38 42.26 -33.51 8.34
CA THR A 38 41.15 -34.14 9.03
C THR A 38 40.74 -33.16 10.11
N ALA A 39 39.69 -32.37 9.86
CA ALA A 39 39.13 -31.50 10.87
C ALA A 39 38.82 -32.35 12.10
N ARG A 40 39.58 -32.15 13.18
CA ARG A 40 39.25 -32.76 14.47
C ARG A 40 37.90 -32.17 14.86
N PRO A 41 36.84 -32.97 15.07
CA PRO A 41 35.56 -32.43 15.52
C PRO A 41 35.81 -31.79 16.88
N ARG A 42 35.84 -30.45 16.89
CA ARG A 42 36.01 -29.68 18.11
C ARG A 42 34.78 -29.95 18.96
N TYR A 43 34.97 -30.12 20.26
CA TYR A 43 33.93 -30.32 21.28
C TYR A 43 32.98 -29.10 21.44
N ILE A 44 32.73 -28.32 20.39
CA ILE A 44 31.79 -27.21 20.33
C ILE A 44 30.37 -27.71 20.63
N TRP A 45 30.05 -28.94 20.24
CA TRP A 45 28.75 -29.54 20.51
C TRP A 45 28.46 -29.71 22.01
N GLN A 46 29.49 -29.87 22.85
CA GLN A 46 29.30 -29.91 24.31
C GLN A 46 28.84 -28.55 24.86
N TYR A 47 29.36 -27.45 24.32
CA TYR A 47 28.90 -26.11 24.71
C TYR A 47 27.48 -25.82 24.23
N LEU A 48 27.08 -26.36 23.07
CA LEU A 48 25.69 -26.28 22.61
C LEU A 48 24.73 -27.05 23.53
N ILE A 49 25.11 -28.26 23.96
CA ILE A 49 24.32 -29.03 24.92
C ILE A 49 24.27 -28.32 26.28
N ALA A 50 25.41 -27.83 26.77
CA ALA A 50 25.46 -27.11 28.04
C ALA A 50 24.63 -25.82 28.00
N GLY A 51 24.65 -25.11 26.86
CA GLY A 51 23.81 -23.93 26.63
C GLY A 51 22.32 -24.27 26.63
N LEU A 52 21.93 -25.33 25.92
CA LEU A 52 20.52 -25.78 25.87
C LEU A 52 20.02 -26.23 27.26
N LEU A 53 20.86 -26.94 28.01
CA LEU A 53 20.53 -27.40 29.36
C LEU A 53 20.44 -26.22 30.33
N GLY A 54 21.34 -25.24 30.23
CA GLY A 54 21.27 -24.00 31.00
C GLY A 54 20.01 -23.19 30.70
N PHE A 55 19.63 -23.08 29.43
CA PHE A 55 18.39 -22.42 29.01
C PHE A 55 17.17 -23.12 29.62
N ALA A 56 17.06 -24.45 29.50
CA ALA A 56 15.94 -25.20 30.07
C ALA A 56 15.82 -25.00 31.59
N VAL A 57 16.95 -25.00 32.32
CA VAL A 57 16.96 -24.75 33.77
C VAL A 57 16.47 -23.33 34.08
N LEU A 58 16.97 -22.31 33.39
CA LEU A 58 16.52 -20.92 33.59
C LEU A 58 15.03 -20.73 33.28
N THR A 59 14.52 -21.37 32.23
CA THR A 59 13.09 -21.34 31.90
C THR A 59 12.26 -21.97 33.02
N THR A 60 12.65 -23.13 33.54
CA THR A 60 11.91 -23.79 34.63
C THR A 60 11.92 -22.98 35.93
N ILE A 61 13.05 -22.36 36.29
CA ILE A 61 13.17 -21.51 37.47
C ILE A 61 12.32 -20.24 37.30
N GLY A 62 12.35 -19.61 36.12
CA GLY A 62 11.54 -18.43 35.82
C GLY A 62 10.04 -18.70 35.99
N ILE A 63 9.56 -19.86 35.50
CA ILE A 63 8.16 -20.28 35.65
C ILE A 63 7.82 -20.47 37.14
N LEU A 64 8.69 -21.08 37.93
CA LEU A 64 8.46 -21.31 39.36
C LEU A 64 8.37 -19.99 40.15
N VAL A 65 9.22 -18.99 39.83
CA VAL A 65 9.19 -17.66 40.46
C VAL A 65 7.87 -16.94 40.18
N VAL A 66 7.39 -16.97 38.94
CA VAL A 66 6.10 -16.36 38.55
C VAL A 66 4.93 -17.03 39.29
N GLN A 67 4.94 -18.36 39.39
CA GLN A 67 3.86 -19.09 40.06
C GLN A 67 3.84 -18.87 41.58
N ASN A 68 4.99 -18.64 42.21
CA ASN A 68 5.06 -18.42 43.67
C ASN A 68 4.81 -16.95 44.07
N THR A 69 4.99 -15.99 43.16
CA THR A 69 4.74 -14.56 43.41
C THR A 69 3.29 -14.13 43.09
N GLY A 70 2.51 -14.97 42.40
CA GLY A 70 1.12 -14.69 41.99
C GLY A 70 0.05 -15.26 42.93
N GLY A 71 -0.03 -14.74 44.16
CA GLY A 71 -1.09 -15.12 45.12
C GLY A 71 -1.96 -13.94 45.53
N SER A 72 -3.02 -13.64 44.76
CA SER A 72 -4.37 -13.19 45.21
C SER A 72 -5.11 -12.39 44.14
N GLY A 73 -6.18 -12.95 43.57
CA GLY A 73 -7.17 -12.18 42.79
C GLY A 73 -7.97 -12.99 41.78
N LYS A 74 -8.97 -13.74 42.25
CA LYS A 74 -10.18 -14.25 41.56
C LYS A 74 -10.16 -14.41 40.02
N LEU A 75 -10.26 -15.66 39.56
CA LEU A 75 -10.71 -16.01 38.22
C LEU A 75 -12.23 -15.78 38.06
N PRO A 76 -12.67 -15.12 36.98
CA PRO A 76 -13.82 -15.56 36.21
C PRO A 76 -13.34 -16.18 34.88
N LEU A 77 -13.75 -17.43 34.67
CA LEU A 77 -13.61 -18.16 33.42
C LEU A 77 -14.63 -17.62 32.41
N THR A 78 -14.18 -16.87 31.39
CA THR A 78 -14.86 -16.80 30.08
C THR A 78 -13.83 -16.42 29.02
N SER A 79 -13.80 -17.20 27.93
CA SER A 79 -13.12 -16.99 26.64
C SER A 79 -12.33 -15.70 26.44
N SER A 80 -11.09 -15.83 25.99
CA SER A 80 -10.54 -15.00 24.90
C SER A 80 -9.24 -15.62 24.38
N GLY A 81 -9.11 -15.69 23.06
CA GLY A 81 -7.87 -16.07 22.39
C GLY A 81 -6.74 -15.11 22.80
N THR A 82 -5.53 -15.65 22.89
CA THR A 82 -4.32 -14.85 23.10
C THR A 82 -4.04 -14.05 21.83
N SER A 83 -4.60 -12.84 21.75
CA SER A 83 -3.96 -11.74 21.04
C SER A 83 -2.78 -11.32 21.91
N SER A 84 -1.57 -11.56 21.42
CA SER A 84 -0.36 -10.98 21.98
C SER A 84 -0.32 -9.49 21.59
N GLY A 85 -1.14 -8.67 22.25
CA GLY A 85 -1.08 -7.22 22.15
C GLY A 85 -0.18 -6.69 23.26
N SER A 86 0.94 -6.07 22.88
CA SER A 86 1.78 -5.29 23.78
C SER A 86 0.92 -4.25 24.50
N ALA A 87 0.81 -4.34 25.83
CA ALA A 87 0.16 -3.29 26.61
C ALA A 87 1.05 -2.03 26.59
N GLN A 88 0.73 -1.10 25.69
CA GLN A 88 1.25 0.27 25.70
C GLN A 88 0.70 1.04 26.92
N PRO A 89 1.39 2.13 27.35
CA PRO A 89 1.01 2.85 28.55
C PRO A 89 -0.41 3.42 28.40
N SER A 90 -1.29 3.14 29.35
CA SER A 90 -2.65 3.67 29.35
C SER A 90 -2.63 5.12 29.84
N VAL A 91 -2.32 6.06 28.95
CA VAL A 91 -2.70 7.48 29.15
C VAL A 91 -4.22 7.56 29.09
N THR A 92 -4.81 8.37 29.98
CA THR A 92 -6.26 8.62 29.98
C THR A 92 -6.65 9.23 28.64
N ALA A 93 -7.47 8.52 27.86
CA ALA A 93 -7.97 9.00 26.58
C ALA A 93 -8.87 10.22 26.78
N GLU A 94 -8.55 11.32 26.09
CA GLU A 94 -9.32 12.57 26.14
C GLU A 94 -9.42 13.14 24.73
N LEU A 95 -10.64 13.35 24.23
CA LEU A 95 -10.87 13.82 22.86
C LEU A 95 -10.70 15.35 22.77
N ASP A 96 -9.94 15.82 21.79
CA ASP A 96 -9.70 17.25 21.54
C ASP A 96 -10.29 17.68 20.17
N PRO A 97 -11.45 18.37 20.15
CA PRO A 97 -12.11 18.78 18.92
C PRO A 97 -11.34 19.86 18.14
N GLU A 98 -10.35 20.50 18.76
CA GLU A 98 -9.50 21.51 18.12
C GLU A 98 -8.19 20.92 17.55
N ALA A 99 -7.97 19.61 17.72
CA ALA A 99 -6.80 18.94 17.15
C ALA A 99 -6.86 18.91 15.62
N THR A 100 -5.77 19.28 14.96
CA THR A 100 -5.63 19.17 13.50
C THR A 100 -5.27 17.73 13.12
N ILE A 101 -6.06 17.14 12.23
CA ILE A 101 -5.95 15.72 11.86
C ILE A 101 -5.65 15.59 10.37
N ALA A 102 -4.74 14.68 10.02
CA ALA A 102 -4.61 14.14 8.67
C ALA A 102 -5.04 12.67 8.62
N ILE A 103 -5.87 12.28 7.66
CA ILE A 103 -6.36 10.91 7.48
C ILE A 103 -5.72 10.31 6.23
N LEU A 104 -4.98 9.22 6.40
CA LEU A 104 -4.23 8.55 5.35
C LEU A 104 -4.74 7.11 5.18
N ASN A 105 -5.32 6.82 4.02
CA ASN A 105 -5.77 5.48 3.66
C ASN A 105 -4.63 4.65 3.08
N GLY A 106 -4.13 3.70 3.86
CA GLY A 106 -3.12 2.73 3.46
C GLY A 106 -3.71 1.38 3.02
N THR A 107 -4.98 1.35 2.59
CA THR A 107 -5.72 0.14 2.19
C THR A 107 -6.26 0.27 0.76
N PRO A 108 -6.55 -0.86 0.07
CA PRO A 108 -7.15 -0.82 -1.27
C PRO A 108 -8.62 -0.40 -1.28
N THR A 109 -9.24 -0.19 -0.10
CA THR A 109 -10.62 0.25 0.03
C THR A 109 -10.74 1.68 -0.46
N GLU A 110 -11.44 1.89 -1.58
CA GLU A 110 -11.69 3.23 -2.12
C GLU A 110 -12.54 4.07 -1.15
N ASN A 111 -12.38 5.39 -1.21
CA ASN A 111 -13.17 6.36 -0.45
C ASN A 111 -13.11 6.23 1.09
N LEU A 112 -12.31 5.33 1.66
CA LEU A 112 -12.25 5.13 3.12
C LEU A 112 -11.82 6.39 3.88
N ALA A 113 -10.81 7.10 3.39
CA ALA A 113 -10.39 8.36 4.01
C ALA A 113 -11.50 9.43 3.94
N ALA A 114 -12.28 9.47 2.85
CA ALA A 114 -13.37 10.42 2.68
C ALA A 114 -14.59 10.07 3.55
N ALA A 115 -14.90 8.79 3.73
CA ALA A 115 -15.93 8.34 4.64
C ALA A 115 -15.57 8.69 6.09
N LEU A 116 -14.33 8.44 6.52
CA LEU A 116 -13.88 8.88 7.84
C LEU A 116 -13.88 10.40 8.00
N ASP A 117 -13.56 11.14 6.93
CA ASP A 117 -13.58 12.60 6.93
C ASP A 117 -14.96 13.17 7.29
N GLN A 118 -16.01 12.61 6.70
CA GLN A 118 -17.40 12.94 7.01
C GLN A 118 -17.75 12.61 8.46
N ILE A 119 -17.34 11.45 8.95
CA ILE A 119 -17.66 11.00 10.31
C ILE A 119 -16.97 11.88 11.35
N VAL A 120 -15.67 12.13 11.20
CA VAL A 120 -14.88 12.96 12.12
C VAL A 120 -15.42 14.40 12.15
N THR A 121 -15.85 14.92 11.00
CA THR A 121 -16.45 16.26 10.89
C THR A 121 -17.84 16.30 11.52
N SER A 122 -18.68 15.31 11.27
CA SER A 122 -20.04 15.22 11.82
C SER A 122 -20.06 15.07 13.34
N GLU A 123 -19.11 14.30 13.88
CA GLU A 123 -19.00 14.01 15.30
C GLU A 123 -18.08 14.98 16.06
N GLU A 124 -17.51 15.97 15.35
CA GLU A 124 -16.61 16.99 15.91
C GLU A 124 -15.40 16.39 16.65
N TRP A 125 -14.83 15.28 16.13
CA TRP A 125 -13.68 14.61 16.76
C TRP A 125 -12.35 15.34 16.55
N GLY A 126 -12.32 16.34 15.67
CA GLY A 126 -11.17 17.19 15.38
C GLY A 126 -11.35 17.98 14.09
N LYS A 127 -10.35 18.79 13.74
CA LYS A 127 -10.31 19.59 12.51
C LYS A 127 -9.47 18.88 11.46
N ILE A 128 -10.12 18.33 10.44
CA ILE A 128 -9.38 17.68 9.36
C ILE A 128 -8.75 18.72 8.47
N GLN A 129 -7.43 18.65 8.34
CA GLN A 129 -6.67 19.48 7.41
C GLN A 129 -6.53 18.79 6.06
N PHE A 130 -6.41 17.46 6.07
CA PHE A 130 -6.21 16.67 4.86
C PHE A 130 -6.72 15.23 5.06
N SER A 131 -7.44 14.72 4.06
CA SER A 131 -7.84 13.32 3.97
C SER A 131 -7.48 12.79 2.58
N GLY A 132 -6.90 11.59 2.51
CA GLY A 132 -6.46 11.06 1.22
C GLY A 132 -5.81 9.68 1.30
N SER A 133 -5.24 9.26 0.18
CA SER A 133 -4.46 8.02 0.11
C SER A 133 -3.10 8.19 0.78
N ALA A 134 -2.66 7.17 1.50
CA ALA A 134 -1.30 7.08 2.00
C ALA A 134 -0.30 6.89 0.85
N ALA A 135 1.00 7.00 1.14
CA ALA A 135 2.05 6.76 0.16
C ALA A 135 2.08 5.31 -0.35
N THR A 136 1.52 4.37 0.41
CA THR A 136 1.42 2.95 0.09
C THR A 136 0.07 2.41 0.48
N THR A 137 -0.45 1.45 -0.29
CA THR A 137 -1.79 0.86 -0.12
C THR A 137 -1.77 -0.52 0.56
N ASP A 138 -0.59 -0.96 0.99
CA ASP A 138 -0.35 -2.27 1.63
C ASP A 138 0.09 -2.10 3.10
N VAL A 139 -0.58 -1.22 3.84
CA VAL A 139 -0.30 -1.02 5.27
C VAL A 139 -1.06 -2.06 6.08
N ASP A 140 -0.37 -2.87 6.88
CA ASP A 140 -1.00 -3.93 7.68
C ASP A 140 -1.73 -3.40 8.93
N ILE A 141 -1.17 -2.36 9.57
CA ILE A 141 -1.58 -1.90 10.90
C ILE A 141 -2.13 -0.47 10.86
N SER A 142 -3.27 -0.28 11.51
CA SER A 142 -3.94 1.00 11.70
C SER A 142 -3.45 1.65 12.98
N ALA A 143 -3.08 2.93 12.88
CA ALA A 143 -2.60 3.67 14.03
C ALA A 143 -2.80 5.17 13.94
N VAL A 144 -2.86 5.82 15.10
CA VAL A 144 -2.80 7.28 15.23
C VAL A 144 -1.39 7.68 15.63
N PHE A 145 -0.73 8.44 14.78
CA PHE A 145 0.58 9.01 15.02
C PHE A 145 0.47 10.43 15.56
N TYR A 146 1.34 10.76 16.50
CA TYR A 146 1.50 12.11 17.04
C TYR A 146 2.98 12.43 17.23
N SER A 147 3.36 13.69 17.11
CA SER A 147 4.76 14.12 17.29
C SER A 147 5.01 14.73 18.67
N ASN A 148 4.05 15.52 19.20
CA ASN A 148 4.19 16.13 20.52
C ASN A 148 3.61 15.21 21.61
N PRO A 149 4.37 14.87 22.68
CA PRO A 149 3.84 14.09 23.80
C PRO A 149 2.60 14.69 24.47
N ASP A 150 2.40 16.01 24.41
CA ASP A 150 1.18 16.63 24.95
C ASP A 150 -0.10 16.20 24.20
N ASP A 151 0.03 15.73 22.96
CA ASP A 151 -1.08 15.24 22.13
C ASP A 151 -1.41 13.76 22.35
N GLU A 152 -0.70 13.06 23.24
CA GLU A 152 -0.91 11.63 23.50
C GLU A 152 -2.34 11.33 23.99
N ALA A 153 -2.90 12.18 24.83
CA ALA A 153 -4.27 12.03 25.32
C ALA A 153 -5.31 12.23 24.19
N ALA A 154 -5.08 13.22 23.32
CA ALA A 154 -5.90 13.50 22.14
C ALA A 154 -5.83 12.35 21.13
N ALA A 155 -4.63 11.83 20.87
CA ALA A 155 -4.41 10.67 20.02
C ALA A 155 -5.12 9.43 20.56
N ALA A 156 -5.05 9.18 21.87
CA ALA A 156 -5.75 8.09 22.53
C ALA A 156 -7.27 8.25 22.46
N GLY A 157 -7.80 9.46 22.65
CA GLY A 157 -9.22 9.77 22.51
C GLY A 157 -9.75 9.50 21.10
N LEU A 158 -9.02 9.96 20.08
CA LEU A 158 -9.37 9.69 18.68
C LEU A 158 -9.26 8.19 18.36
N ALA A 159 -8.21 7.53 18.85
CA ALA A 159 -7.98 6.11 18.61
C ALA A 159 -9.11 5.22 19.17
N GLU A 160 -9.66 5.56 20.34
CA GLU A 160 -10.84 4.87 20.89
C GLU A 160 -12.06 5.00 19.97
N LYS A 161 -12.30 6.18 19.38
CA LYS A 161 -13.40 6.41 18.45
C LYS A 161 -13.25 5.64 17.14
N LEU A 162 -12.02 5.44 16.69
CA LEU A 162 -11.67 4.69 15.49
C LEU A 162 -11.67 3.15 15.69
N GLY A 163 -12.26 2.66 16.78
CA GLY A 163 -12.34 1.23 17.07
C GLY A 163 -11.20 0.70 17.94
N GLY A 164 -10.47 1.58 18.64
CA GLY A 164 -9.38 1.21 19.53
C GLY A 164 -8.07 0.91 18.80
N VAL A 165 -7.76 1.71 17.77
CA VAL A 165 -6.49 1.59 17.03
C VAL A 165 -5.30 1.92 17.94
N SER A 166 -4.10 1.48 17.56
CA SER A 166 -2.90 1.76 18.37
C SER A 166 -2.45 3.20 18.18
N THR A 167 -1.84 3.81 19.20
CA THR A 167 -1.21 5.13 19.08
C THR A 167 0.30 4.98 19.02
N TYR A 168 1.02 5.79 18.26
CA TYR A 168 2.49 5.78 18.24
C TYR A 168 3.04 7.20 18.15
N THR A 169 4.18 7.42 18.78
CA THR A 169 4.92 8.68 18.60
C THR A 169 5.79 8.59 17.35
N SER A 170 5.61 9.50 16.39
CA SER A 170 6.45 9.59 15.20
C SER A 170 6.59 11.04 14.72
N ASP A 171 7.80 11.40 14.30
CA ASP A 171 8.12 12.71 13.71
C ASP A 171 8.07 12.69 12.17
N GLU A 172 7.83 11.53 11.55
CA GLU A 172 7.85 11.36 10.08
C GLU A 172 6.80 12.21 9.36
N TYR A 173 5.74 12.59 10.08
CA TYR A 173 4.63 13.36 9.54
C TYR A 173 4.60 14.83 9.98
N ALA A 174 5.65 15.31 10.63
CA ALA A 174 5.74 16.70 11.09
C ALA A 174 5.66 17.72 9.94
N GLU A 175 5.96 17.32 8.69
CA GLU A 175 5.86 18.17 7.50
C GLU A 175 4.42 18.55 7.14
N TYR A 176 3.43 17.76 7.56
CA TYR A 176 2.02 18.02 7.24
C TYR A 176 1.39 19.13 8.10
N ASP A 177 2.13 19.71 9.07
CA ASP A 177 1.65 20.77 9.98
C ASP A 177 0.33 20.40 10.69
N VAL A 178 0.16 19.11 11.01
CA VAL A 178 -0.97 18.55 11.77
C VAL A 178 -0.51 18.00 13.10
N ARG A 179 -1.41 18.00 14.09
CA ARG A 179 -1.14 17.44 15.42
C ARG A 179 -1.21 15.92 15.43
N LEU A 180 -2.18 15.37 14.70
CA LEU A 180 -2.48 13.94 14.67
C LEU A 180 -2.54 13.42 13.22
N VAL A 181 -1.99 12.23 12.99
CA VAL A 181 -2.07 11.54 11.71
C VAL A 181 -2.68 10.16 11.89
N VAL A 182 -3.81 9.91 11.26
CA VAL A 182 -4.49 8.62 11.27
C VAL A 182 -4.05 7.85 10.04
N LEU A 183 -3.32 6.75 10.24
CA LEU A 183 -3.01 5.80 9.19
C LEU A 183 -3.95 4.60 9.28
N LEU A 184 -4.68 4.34 8.21
CA LEU A 184 -5.61 3.23 8.11
C LEU A 184 -4.92 2.07 7.41
N GLY A 185 -4.82 0.92 8.08
CA GLY A 185 -4.26 -0.32 7.55
C GLY A 185 -5.32 -1.39 7.34
N ALA A 186 -4.90 -2.55 6.84
CA ALA A 186 -5.78 -3.69 6.53
C ALA A 186 -6.49 -4.28 7.77
N ASP A 187 -5.96 -4.04 8.97
CA ASP A 187 -6.59 -4.40 10.24
C ASP A 187 -7.68 -3.40 10.70
N TYR A 188 -7.89 -2.29 9.98
CA TYR A 188 -8.89 -1.29 10.36
C TYR A 188 -10.28 -1.94 10.40
N SER A 189 -10.92 -1.85 11.56
CA SER A 189 -12.28 -2.36 11.81
C SER A 189 -13.16 -1.31 12.47
N GLY A 190 -12.81 -0.03 12.29
CA GLY A 190 -13.52 1.12 12.84
C GLY A 190 -14.65 1.62 11.94
N PRO A 191 -15.28 2.74 12.32
CA PRO A 191 -16.37 3.33 11.55
C PRO A 191 -15.89 3.82 10.16
N GLY A 192 -16.80 3.89 9.19
CA GLY A 192 -16.56 4.42 7.84
C GLY A 192 -16.29 3.38 6.76
N LEU A 193 -16.14 2.09 7.12
CA LEU A 193 -15.96 1.01 6.13
C LEU A 193 -17.21 0.78 5.29
N GLU A 194 -18.39 0.71 5.90
CA GLU A 194 -19.65 0.51 5.20
C GLU A 194 -20.02 1.72 4.35
N GLU A 195 -19.70 2.92 4.84
CA GLU A 195 -19.96 4.17 4.15
C GLU A 195 -19.04 4.35 2.93
N ALA A 196 -17.77 3.98 3.05
CA ALA A 196 -16.84 3.91 1.94
C ALA A 196 -17.28 2.90 0.87
N ALA A 197 -17.79 1.73 1.29
CA ALA A 197 -18.36 0.75 0.38
C ALA A 197 -19.58 1.32 -0.36
N GLN A 198 -20.51 1.98 0.34
CA GLN A 198 -21.68 2.63 -0.27
C GLN A 198 -21.30 3.76 -1.24
N MET A 199 -20.27 4.55 -0.95
CA MET A 199 -19.78 5.59 -1.87
C MET A 199 -19.20 4.97 -3.16
N THR A 200 -18.60 3.79 -3.03
CA THR A 200 -18.01 3.05 -4.16
C THR A 200 -19.09 2.33 -4.96
N GLU A 201 -20.08 1.73 -4.30
CA GLU A 201 -21.22 1.02 -4.92
C GLU A 201 -22.26 1.98 -5.51
N GLY A 202 -22.56 3.11 -4.85
CA GLY A 202 -23.42 4.16 -5.41
C GLY A 202 -22.84 4.80 -6.68
N SER A 203 -21.53 4.68 -6.89
CA SER A 203 -20.88 5.02 -8.17
C SER A 203 -21.05 3.92 -9.23
N ALA A 204 -21.28 2.67 -8.82
CA ALA A 204 -21.49 1.52 -9.70
C ALA A 204 -22.97 1.35 -10.11
N ASP A 205 -23.91 1.69 -9.24
CA ASP A 205 -25.36 1.62 -9.52
C ASP A 205 -25.80 2.64 -10.58
N ASN A 206 -25.07 3.75 -10.74
CA ASN A 206 -25.23 4.70 -11.84
C ASN A 206 -24.86 4.12 -13.23
N ALA A 207 -24.34 2.89 -13.30
CA ALA A 207 -24.01 2.22 -14.55
C ALA A 207 -24.98 1.08 -14.93
N THR A 208 -25.92 0.69 -14.07
CA THR A 208 -26.72 -0.54 -14.28
C THR A 208 -28.25 -0.39 -14.27
N ASP A 209 -28.82 0.80 -14.01
CA ASP A 209 -30.28 1.00 -13.91
C ASP A 209 -30.95 1.65 -15.14
N ALA A 210 -30.41 1.47 -16.35
CA ALA A 210 -31.05 1.94 -17.59
C ALA A 210 -32.05 0.95 -18.24
N ASP A 211 -32.27 -0.24 -17.66
CA ASP A 211 -33.13 -1.27 -18.25
C ASP A 211 -34.06 -1.93 -17.19
N ALA A 212 -35.03 -1.19 -16.64
CA ALA A 212 -36.26 -1.79 -16.11
C ALA A 212 -37.39 -0.76 -15.94
N ASP A 213 -38.36 -0.80 -16.87
CA ASP A 213 -39.69 -0.21 -16.76
C ASP A 213 -40.37 -0.49 -15.40
N ALA A 214 -40.89 0.55 -14.73
CA ALA A 214 -42.32 0.71 -14.41
C ALA A 214 -42.58 1.72 -13.27
N ASP A 215 -43.25 2.83 -13.63
CA ASP A 215 -44.38 3.45 -12.91
C ASP A 215 -44.33 3.55 -11.36
N ALA A 216 -43.97 4.73 -10.83
CA ALA A 216 -44.82 5.55 -9.95
C ALA A 216 -44.04 6.68 -9.23
N GLU A 217 -44.21 7.90 -9.75
CA GLU A 217 -44.49 9.18 -9.04
C GLU A 217 -43.90 9.38 -7.63
N ALA A 218 -42.91 10.29 -7.51
CA ALA A 218 -43.07 11.55 -6.74
C ALA A 218 -41.75 12.33 -6.61
N ASP A 219 -41.69 13.44 -7.38
CA ASP A 219 -41.13 14.76 -7.05
C ASP A 219 -39.72 14.90 -6.44
N GLY A 220 -38.79 15.47 -7.24
CA GLY A 220 -37.54 16.00 -6.72
C GLY A 220 -36.50 16.53 -7.72
N GLU A 221 -36.90 17.43 -8.63
CA GLU A 221 -36.05 18.46 -9.28
C GLU A 221 -34.81 18.01 -10.09
N GLU A 222 -35.05 17.38 -11.25
CA GLU A 222 -34.07 17.22 -12.34
C GLU A 222 -33.75 18.57 -13.01
N ALA A 223 -32.46 18.81 -13.29
CA ALA A 223 -32.04 19.73 -14.35
C ALA A 223 -32.60 19.23 -15.70
N PRO A 224 -33.08 20.10 -16.61
CA PRO A 224 -33.86 19.65 -17.75
C PRO A 224 -33.04 18.73 -18.65
N ALA A 225 -33.61 17.57 -18.96
CA ALA A 225 -33.12 16.63 -19.94
C ALA A 225 -32.67 17.38 -21.21
N ARG A 226 -31.51 16.99 -21.77
CA ARG A 226 -31.04 17.52 -23.05
C ARG A 226 -32.00 17.05 -24.16
N GLU A 227 -33.00 17.87 -24.44
CA GLU A 227 -34.02 17.61 -25.45
C GLU A 227 -33.34 17.48 -26.80
N THR A 228 -33.62 16.41 -27.55
CA THR A 228 -33.03 16.20 -28.88
C THR A 228 -34.06 16.58 -29.93
N ASN A 229 -33.67 17.39 -30.91
CA ASN A 229 -34.58 17.81 -31.98
C ASN A 229 -35.00 16.60 -32.81
N PRO A 230 -36.30 16.28 -32.90
CA PRO A 230 -36.79 15.11 -33.63
C PRO A 230 -36.57 15.20 -35.15
N ASP A 231 -36.39 16.41 -35.69
CA ASP A 231 -36.21 16.64 -37.12
C ASP A 231 -34.73 16.55 -37.55
N THR A 232 -33.80 17.00 -36.70
CA THR A 232 -32.35 17.04 -37.01
C THR A 232 -31.55 15.97 -36.26
N GLY A 233 -32.08 15.40 -35.19
CA GLY A 233 -31.40 14.45 -34.31
C GLY A 233 -30.27 15.08 -33.48
N LEU A 234 -30.18 16.40 -33.44
CA LEU A 234 -29.16 17.15 -32.69
C LEU A 234 -29.67 17.52 -31.30
N GLU A 235 -28.77 17.62 -30.33
CA GLU A 235 -29.12 18.08 -28.98
C GLU A 235 -29.57 19.55 -29.03
N ILE A 236 -30.61 19.92 -28.29
CA ILE A 236 -31.12 21.29 -28.19
C ILE A 236 -30.52 21.92 -26.93
N ASN A 237 -29.98 23.13 -27.06
CA ASN A 237 -29.54 23.93 -25.93
C ASN A 237 -30.77 24.37 -25.12
N PRO A 238 -30.88 23.99 -23.83
CA PRO A 238 -32.04 24.33 -23.00
C PRO A 238 -32.16 25.84 -22.71
N GLU A 239 -31.07 26.61 -22.87
CA GLU A 239 -31.06 28.05 -22.62
C GLU A 239 -31.52 28.87 -23.83
N THR A 240 -31.20 28.41 -25.05
CA THR A 240 -31.48 29.15 -26.30
C THR A 240 -32.55 28.50 -27.18
N GLY A 241 -32.86 27.22 -26.94
CA GLY A 241 -33.79 26.43 -27.75
C GLY A 241 -33.27 26.10 -29.15
N LEU A 242 -31.97 26.27 -29.39
CA LEU A 242 -31.31 26.02 -30.68
C LEU A 242 -30.59 24.67 -30.68
N ASP A 243 -30.50 24.03 -31.84
CA ASP A 243 -29.71 22.81 -32.02
C ASP A 243 -28.23 23.08 -31.76
N ILE A 244 -27.51 22.14 -31.14
CA ILE A 244 -26.09 22.22 -30.81
C ILE A 244 -25.29 21.44 -31.85
N ASP A 245 -24.26 22.08 -32.41
CA ASP A 245 -23.30 21.43 -33.29
C ASP A 245 -22.43 20.44 -32.51
N PRO A 246 -22.39 19.15 -32.88
CA PRO A 246 -21.66 18.13 -32.12
C PRO A 246 -20.13 18.25 -32.24
N ALA A 247 -19.62 19.00 -33.22
CA ALA A 247 -18.19 19.20 -33.43
C ALA A 247 -17.65 20.41 -32.64
N THR A 248 -18.43 21.48 -32.49
CA THR A 248 -18.00 22.69 -31.75
C THR A 248 -18.65 22.84 -30.37
N GLY A 249 -19.78 22.17 -30.12
CA GLY A 249 -20.59 22.36 -28.93
C GLY A 249 -21.29 23.72 -28.89
N TRP A 250 -21.44 24.39 -30.04
CA TRP A 250 -22.05 25.71 -30.15
C TRP A 250 -23.44 25.63 -30.78
N ASP A 251 -24.30 26.59 -30.43
CA ASP A 251 -25.65 26.70 -30.99
C ASP A 251 -25.59 26.93 -32.51
N ILE A 252 -26.49 26.29 -33.25
CA ILE A 252 -26.61 26.41 -34.71
C ILE A 252 -27.66 27.46 -35.04
N ASP A 253 -27.30 28.41 -35.91
CA ASP A 253 -28.25 29.37 -36.45
C ASP A 253 -29.24 28.68 -37.39
N PRO A 254 -30.56 28.69 -37.12
CA PRO A 254 -31.55 28.01 -37.95
C PRO A 254 -31.71 28.63 -39.35
N ALA A 255 -31.29 29.89 -39.55
CA ALA A 255 -31.36 30.54 -40.86
C ALA A 255 -30.22 30.14 -41.78
N THR A 256 -29.04 29.86 -41.23
CA THR A 256 -27.82 29.58 -42.00
C THR A 256 -27.32 28.15 -41.88
N GLY A 257 -27.73 27.41 -40.84
CA GLY A 257 -27.29 26.05 -40.54
C GLY A 257 -25.86 25.97 -40.02
N PHE A 258 -25.28 27.10 -39.58
CA PHE A 258 -23.89 27.20 -39.15
C PHE A 258 -23.76 27.42 -37.63
N PRO A 259 -22.67 26.94 -36.99
CA PRO A 259 -22.39 27.21 -35.59
C PRO A 259 -22.21 28.71 -35.31
N ILE A 260 -22.84 29.20 -34.25
CA ILE A 260 -22.75 30.57 -33.77
C ILE A 260 -21.56 30.67 -32.83
N ASP A 261 -20.61 31.54 -33.12
CA ASP A 261 -19.49 31.78 -32.21
C ASP A 261 -19.99 32.50 -30.94
N PRO A 262 -19.82 31.92 -29.74
CA PRO A 262 -20.30 32.51 -28.49
C PRO A 262 -19.64 33.86 -28.15
N ALA A 263 -18.45 34.15 -28.72
CA ALA A 263 -17.76 35.41 -28.49
C ALA A 263 -18.30 36.55 -29.37
N THR A 264 -18.85 36.25 -30.54
CA THR A 264 -19.26 37.26 -31.53
C THR A 264 -20.76 37.25 -31.84
N GLY A 265 -21.48 36.17 -31.51
CA GLY A 265 -22.89 35.98 -31.81
C GLY A 265 -23.20 35.83 -33.31
N ALA A 266 -22.18 35.59 -34.14
CA ALA A 266 -22.31 35.48 -35.59
C ALA A 266 -22.15 34.02 -36.07
N PRO A 267 -22.87 33.61 -37.13
CA PRO A 267 -22.69 32.29 -37.73
C PRO A 267 -21.30 32.16 -38.37
N THR A 268 -20.64 31.02 -38.13
CA THR A 268 -19.30 30.70 -38.61
C THR A 268 -19.33 29.54 -39.59
N ASP A 269 -18.81 29.75 -40.80
CA ASP A 269 -18.74 28.70 -41.82
C ASP A 269 -17.61 27.70 -41.49
N PRO A 270 -17.91 26.39 -41.29
CA PRO A 270 -16.88 25.39 -41.00
C PRO A 270 -15.93 25.12 -42.19
N ALA A 271 -16.27 25.51 -43.42
CA ALA A 271 -15.44 25.32 -44.60
C ALA A 271 -14.43 26.47 -44.85
N VAL A 272 -14.65 27.63 -44.24
CA VAL A 272 -13.78 28.80 -44.34
C VAL A 272 -13.46 29.22 -42.91
N GLY A 273 -12.24 28.95 -42.42
CA GLY A 273 -11.81 29.36 -41.08
C GLY A 273 -11.70 30.90 -40.91
N GLY A 274 -12.82 31.60 -41.04
CA GLY A 274 -12.94 33.05 -41.00
C GLY A 274 -14.42 33.46 -40.99
N SER A 275 -14.80 34.20 -39.95
CA SER A 275 -16.13 34.77 -39.70
C SER A 275 -16.70 35.48 -40.94
N VAL A 276 -17.91 35.13 -41.35
CA VAL A 276 -18.61 35.87 -42.42
C VAL A 276 -19.29 37.08 -41.78
N SER A 277 -18.66 38.25 -41.84
CA SER A 277 -19.33 39.52 -41.55
C SER A 277 -20.21 39.92 -42.74
N GLY A 278 -21.53 39.96 -42.53
CA GLY A 278 -22.51 40.57 -43.43
C GLY A 278 -23.34 41.59 -42.68
#